data_AF-A0A438GBC7-F1
#
_entry.id   AF-A0A438GBC7-F1
#
_cell.length_a   1.000
_cell.length_b   1.000
_cell.length_c   1.000
_cell.angle_alpha   90.00
_cell.angle_beta   90.00
_cell.angle_gamma   90.00
#
_symmetry.space_group_name_H-M   'P 1'
#
loop_
_entity.id
_entity.type
_entity.pdbx_description
1 polymer ?
#
loop_
_entity_poly.entity_id
_entity_poly.type
_entity_poly.pdbx_seq_one_letter_code
_entity_poly.pdbx_strand_id
1 'polypeptide(L)'
;MENTRKHTALLVIDMQKDFVEEDGLTRVDGGKAIVPSVIKAVEVARELGIFVVWVVREHDPLGRDVELFRRHFYGPGKIGPVSEGSVGAELVDGLVIKEGDYKLVKTRFSAFFATHLHSFLQSNGINSVVIVGVQTPNCIRQTVFDAVALDYQSVTVIVDATAAATPDIHFACILSHLLNYSHQGCTISRISLLFSFGKTLVWNKFFDLISRIESVGTSGNGNGITDYISSSVSVLDGIWKAVRNGASPMLDLNLAAKSDFSITEIAFIPSPRKSFPSKHTRRVNSVPSLPQQETLICRELLAMADTRKHTALLVVDMQKDFLDEDRPISLEGGKAIIPSVIKAVEVARELGILVVWVVREHDPQGRDVEVFRRNFYGPGKLSPATKGSEGAELVDGLAIKEGDYKLVKTRFSAFFATHLHSLLQSNGINSVVVVGVQTPNCIRQTAFDAVSLDYQSVTVIVDATAAATPDIHLANILDMKNVGVATPTLKEWCQSNA
;
A
#
# COMPACT_ATOMS: atom_id res chain seq x y z
N MET A 1 12.23 30.79 4.40
CA MET A 1 13.07 29.57 4.45
C MET A 1 13.32 29.10 5.88
N GLU A 2 13.70 29.97 6.83
CA GLU A 2 13.90 29.57 8.24
C GLU A 2 12.62 29.09 8.95
N ASN A 3 11.47 29.70 8.63
CA ASN A 3 10.19 29.35 9.25
C ASN A 3 9.70 27.93 8.88
N THR A 4 9.95 27.45 7.66
CA THR A 4 9.50 26.13 7.20
C THR A 4 10.24 24.98 7.90
N ARG A 5 11.52 25.18 8.24
CA ARG A 5 12.37 24.15 8.87
C ARG A 5 11.93 23.84 10.30
N LYS A 6 11.55 24.87 11.06
CA LYS A 6 11.06 24.76 12.44
C LYS A 6 9.72 24.00 12.57
N HIS A 7 8.99 23.84 11.47
CA HIS A 7 7.73 23.12 11.40
C HIS A 7 7.84 21.75 10.70
N THR A 8 9.07 21.27 10.46
CA THR A 8 9.32 20.01 9.75
C THR A 8 10.04 18.99 10.64
N ALA A 9 9.60 17.74 10.59
CA ALA A 9 10.32 16.62 11.21
C ALA A 9 10.80 15.61 10.16
N LEU A 10 11.99 15.04 10.36
CA LEU A 10 12.49 13.87 9.64
C LEU A 10 12.12 12.61 10.44
N LEU A 11 11.30 11.74 9.85
CA LEU A 11 10.98 10.42 10.38
C LEU A 11 11.93 9.39 9.76
N VAL A 12 12.79 8.79 10.59
CA VAL A 12 13.69 7.69 10.20
C VAL A 12 13.04 6.39 10.64
N ILE A 13 12.54 5.60 9.69
CA ILE A 13 11.67 4.45 9.98
C ILE A 13 12.42 3.13 9.86
N ASP A 14 12.38 2.35 10.94
CA ASP A 14 12.75 0.93 11.03
C ASP A 14 14.16 0.61 10.50
N MET A 15 15.14 1.48 10.73
CA MET A 15 16.55 1.26 10.37
C MET A 15 17.30 0.40 11.39
N GLN A 16 16.71 -0.75 11.74
CA GLN A 16 17.21 -1.70 12.73
C GLN A 16 17.89 -2.90 12.07
N LYS A 17 18.82 -3.56 12.79
CA LYS A 17 19.64 -4.65 12.26
C LYS A 17 18.82 -5.79 11.66
N ASP A 18 17.72 -6.19 12.29
CA ASP A 18 16.84 -7.26 11.78
C ASP A 18 16.16 -6.96 10.44
N PHE A 19 16.11 -5.68 10.03
CA PHE A 19 15.55 -5.27 8.73
C PHE A 19 16.63 -4.99 7.68
N VAL A 20 17.88 -4.80 8.06
CA VAL A 20 18.90 -4.22 7.17
C VAL A 20 20.13 -5.10 7.01
N GLU A 21 20.59 -5.75 8.09
CA GLU A 21 21.78 -6.60 8.05
C GLU A 21 21.54 -7.92 7.32
N GLU A 22 22.61 -8.52 6.81
CA GLU A 22 22.54 -9.71 5.96
C GLU A 22 21.91 -10.91 6.67
N ASP A 23 22.12 -11.04 7.98
CA ASP A 23 21.61 -12.07 8.88
C ASP A 23 20.34 -11.66 9.64
N GLY A 24 19.77 -10.49 9.31
CA GLY A 24 18.55 -9.98 9.94
C GLY A 24 17.34 -10.89 9.69
N LEU A 25 16.53 -11.13 10.73
CA LEU A 25 15.44 -12.11 10.69
C LEU A 25 14.32 -11.77 9.69
N THR A 26 14.15 -10.48 9.38
CA THR A 26 13.15 -9.98 8.42
C THR A 26 13.79 -8.96 7.47
N ARG A 27 14.97 -9.32 6.96
CA ARG A 27 15.78 -8.46 6.09
C ARG A 27 14.98 -7.93 4.89
N VAL A 28 15.18 -6.65 4.61
CA VAL A 28 14.76 -5.94 3.40
C VAL A 28 15.99 -5.87 2.50
N ASP A 29 16.03 -6.57 1.36
CA ASP A 29 17.28 -6.73 0.59
C ASP A 29 17.87 -5.39 0.12
N GLY A 30 17.03 -4.38 -0.17
CA GLY A 30 17.49 -3.04 -0.51
C GLY A 30 17.95 -2.17 0.68
N GLY A 31 17.75 -2.63 1.93
CA GLY A 31 17.97 -1.85 3.15
C GLY A 31 19.42 -1.44 3.35
N LYS A 32 20.38 -2.35 3.17
CA LYS A 32 21.82 -2.06 3.36
C LYS A 32 22.33 -1.01 2.38
N ALA A 33 21.81 -1.01 1.14
CA ALA A 33 22.23 -0.09 0.10
C ALA A 33 21.84 1.38 0.38
N ILE A 34 20.80 1.62 1.17
CA ILE A 34 20.31 2.98 1.47
C ILE A 34 20.91 3.59 2.73
N VAL A 35 21.63 2.83 3.55
CA VAL A 35 22.21 3.30 4.81
C VAL A 35 23.03 4.60 4.64
N PRO A 36 23.92 4.72 3.64
CA PRO A 36 24.66 5.98 3.43
C PRO A 36 23.74 7.19 3.13
N SER A 37 22.68 6.98 2.36
CA SER A 37 21.69 8.03 2.05
C SER A 37 20.90 8.44 3.29
N VAL A 38 20.52 7.47 4.14
CA VAL A 38 19.82 7.74 5.40
C VAL A 38 20.70 8.49 6.38
N ILE A 39 21.97 8.08 6.54
CA ILE A 39 22.96 8.82 7.34
C ILE A 39 23.04 10.27 6.86
N LYS A 40 23.18 10.46 5.53
CA LYS A 40 23.27 11.80 4.96
C LYS A 40 22.01 12.63 5.19
N ALA A 41 20.82 12.04 5.08
CA ALA A 41 19.56 12.73 5.37
C ALA A 41 19.48 13.18 6.83
N VAL A 42 19.90 12.35 7.77
CA VAL A 42 19.93 12.67 9.21
C VAL A 42 20.93 13.77 9.53
N GLU A 43 22.14 13.71 8.98
CA GLU A 43 23.16 14.76 9.13
C GLU A 43 22.62 16.12 8.68
N VAL A 44 22.05 16.16 7.47
CA VAL A 44 21.52 17.40 6.91
C VAL A 44 20.30 17.90 7.69
N ALA A 45 19.43 17.01 8.16
CA ALA A 45 18.30 17.41 9.01
C ALA A 45 18.79 18.14 10.27
N ARG A 46 19.81 17.60 10.94
CA ARG A 46 20.42 18.22 12.13
C ARG A 46 21.10 19.55 11.80
N GLU A 47 21.87 19.63 10.72
CA GLU A 47 22.50 20.88 10.25
C GLU A 47 21.47 22.00 9.97
N LEU A 48 20.30 21.61 9.48
CA LEU A 48 19.21 22.54 9.14
C LEU A 48 18.25 22.82 10.31
N GLY A 49 18.46 22.19 11.48
CA GLY A 49 17.57 22.30 12.64
C GLY A 49 16.19 21.66 12.42
N ILE A 50 16.08 20.69 11.50
CA ILE A 50 14.89 19.86 11.32
C ILE A 50 14.85 18.82 12.44
N PHE A 51 13.69 18.66 13.07
CA PHE A 51 13.54 17.77 14.20
C PHE A 51 13.63 16.30 13.77
N VAL A 52 14.52 15.51 14.38
CA VAL A 52 14.72 14.10 13.99
C VAL A 52 13.96 13.17 14.93
N VAL A 53 13.10 12.33 14.33
CA VAL A 53 12.35 11.29 15.02
C VAL A 53 12.78 9.93 14.50
N TRP A 54 13.33 9.11 15.41
CA TRP A 54 13.66 7.72 15.17
C TRP A 54 12.44 6.86 15.47
N VAL A 55 11.84 6.32 14.43
CA VAL A 55 10.69 5.43 14.54
C VAL A 55 11.23 4.00 14.45
N VAL A 56 11.12 3.27 15.55
CA VAL A 56 11.61 1.90 15.67
C VAL A 56 10.50 0.95 16.09
N ARG A 57 10.67 -0.35 15.82
CA ARG A 57 9.84 -1.41 16.35
C ARG A 57 10.58 -2.11 17.49
N GLU A 58 9.95 -2.26 18.63
CA GLU A 58 10.46 -3.06 19.75
C GLU A 58 9.29 -3.90 20.24
N HIS A 59 9.37 -5.22 20.01
CA HIS A 59 8.27 -6.13 20.28
C HIS A 59 8.46 -6.87 21.60
N ASP A 60 7.34 -7.18 22.25
CA ASP A 60 7.32 -8.08 23.39
C ASP A 60 7.98 -9.42 22.98
N PRO A 61 8.94 -9.97 23.74
CA PRO A 61 9.57 -11.25 23.41
C PRO A 61 8.58 -12.43 23.25
N LEU A 62 7.39 -12.35 23.85
CA LEU A 62 6.29 -13.32 23.70
C LEU A 62 5.36 -13.00 22.51
N GLY A 63 5.61 -11.92 21.77
CA GLY A 63 4.87 -11.48 20.59
C GLY A 63 3.42 -11.08 20.88
N ARG A 64 3.11 -10.61 22.09
CA ARG A 64 1.73 -10.25 22.48
C ARG A 64 1.20 -9.02 21.74
N ASP A 65 2.12 -8.16 21.32
CA ASP A 65 1.88 -6.91 20.61
C ASP A 65 2.17 -7.03 19.10
N VAL A 66 2.40 -8.23 18.58
CA VAL A 66 2.73 -8.47 17.17
C VAL A 66 1.47 -8.78 16.37
N GLU A 67 1.39 -8.25 15.15
CA GLU A 67 0.34 -8.52 14.17
C GLU A 67 0.12 -10.03 14.02
N LEU A 68 -1.14 -10.46 14.00
CA LEU A 68 -1.53 -11.87 14.09
C LEU A 68 -0.80 -12.77 13.08
N PHE A 69 -0.65 -12.32 11.82
CA PHE A 69 -0.06 -13.12 10.75
C PHE A 69 1.42 -13.47 10.96
N ARG A 70 2.15 -12.69 11.78
CA ARG A 70 3.60 -12.88 12.02
C ARG A 70 3.94 -13.22 13.47
N ARG A 71 2.92 -13.40 14.33
CA ARG A 71 3.10 -13.76 15.74
C ARG A 71 3.82 -15.11 15.94
N HIS A 72 3.77 -15.99 14.95
CA HIS A 72 4.45 -17.29 14.95
C HIS A 72 5.99 -17.22 14.99
N PHE A 73 6.59 -16.05 14.69
CA PHE A 73 8.03 -15.82 14.86
C PHE A 73 8.46 -15.70 16.32
N TYR A 74 7.52 -15.48 17.24
CA TYR A 74 7.79 -15.20 18.66
C TYR A 74 7.36 -16.39 19.53
N GLY A 75 7.84 -16.43 20.77
CA GLY A 75 7.44 -17.44 21.76
C GLY A 75 8.54 -17.77 22.76
N PRO A 76 8.25 -18.56 23.80
CA PRO A 76 9.21 -18.91 24.83
C PRO A 76 10.50 -19.52 24.24
N GLY A 77 11.65 -18.93 24.57
CA GLY A 77 12.96 -19.38 24.10
C GLY A 77 13.31 -19.02 22.65
N LYS A 78 12.47 -18.25 21.95
CA LYS A 78 12.76 -17.68 20.63
C LYS A 78 13.03 -16.18 20.75
N ILE A 79 14.02 -15.69 20.02
CA ILE A 79 14.21 -14.26 19.79
C ILE A 79 13.56 -13.97 18.45
N GLY A 80 12.39 -13.34 18.48
CA GLY A 80 11.69 -12.90 17.27
C GLY A 80 12.31 -11.61 16.70
N PRO A 81 11.96 -11.23 15.46
CA PRO A 81 12.42 -10.00 14.84
C PRO A 81 12.19 -8.79 15.75
N VAL A 82 13.20 -7.95 15.93
CA VAL A 82 13.18 -6.72 16.74
C VAL A 82 12.56 -6.91 18.13
N SER A 83 12.77 -8.08 18.75
CA SER A 83 12.37 -8.30 20.14
C SER A 83 13.09 -7.31 21.06
N GLU A 84 12.38 -6.76 22.04
CA GLU A 84 12.92 -5.78 22.98
C GLU A 84 14.23 -6.30 23.64
N GLY A 85 15.28 -5.47 23.60
CA GLY A 85 16.60 -5.81 24.14
C GLY A 85 17.44 -6.77 23.28
N SER A 86 16.95 -7.23 22.13
CA SER A 86 17.75 -8.04 21.20
C SER A 86 18.69 -7.17 20.37
N VAL A 87 19.81 -7.76 19.92
CA VAL A 87 20.73 -7.10 18.97
C VAL A 87 20.00 -6.72 17.67
N GLY A 88 19.05 -7.55 17.22
CA GLY A 88 18.25 -7.28 16.04
C GLY A 88 17.39 -6.01 16.13
N ALA A 89 17.01 -5.60 17.34
CA ALA A 89 16.27 -4.37 17.61
C ALA A 89 17.16 -3.11 17.64
N GLU A 90 18.48 -3.24 17.68
CA GLU A 90 19.39 -2.09 17.62
C GLU A 90 19.38 -1.44 16.24
N LEU A 91 19.71 -0.15 16.17
CA LEU A 91 19.95 0.53 14.90
C LEU A 91 21.19 -0.06 14.20
N VAL A 92 21.21 0.00 12.88
CA VAL A 92 22.41 -0.36 12.10
C VAL A 92 23.57 0.60 12.32
N ASP A 93 24.78 0.10 12.07
CA ASP A 93 26.01 0.85 12.28
C ASP A 93 26.02 2.17 11.49
N GLY A 94 26.51 3.23 12.15
CA GLY A 94 26.54 4.59 11.61
C GLY A 94 25.27 5.42 11.88
N LEU A 95 24.17 4.80 12.27
CA LEU A 95 22.96 5.51 12.72
C LEU A 95 22.91 5.56 14.25
N VAL A 96 22.94 6.76 14.81
CA VAL A 96 22.98 7.00 16.25
C VAL A 96 21.95 8.06 16.62
N ILE A 97 21.12 7.75 17.62
CA ILE A 97 20.21 8.70 18.26
C ILE A 97 21.06 9.65 19.12
N LYS A 98 20.99 10.95 18.84
CA LYS A 98 21.72 11.99 19.57
C LYS A 98 20.82 12.71 20.57
N GLU A 99 21.44 13.42 21.51
CA GLU A 99 20.74 14.35 22.37
C GLU A 99 19.96 15.37 21.52
N GLY A 100 18.67 15.57 21.84
CA GLY A 100 17.75 16.42 21.08
C GLY A 100 16.92 15.69 20.01
N ASP A 101 17.30 14.47 19.61
CA ASP A 101 16.43 13.63 18.80
C ASP A 101 15.31 13.01 19.66
N TYR A 102 14.27 12.48 19.01
CA TYR A 102 13.19 11.75 19.67
C TYR A 102 13.10 10.30 19.20
N LYS A 103 13.00 9.35 20.14
CA LYS A 103 12.76 7.93 19.85
C LYS A 103 11.28 7.60 20.04
N LEU A 104 10.64 7.09 18.99
CA LEU A 104 9.29 6.54 19.01
C LEU A 104 9.34 5.03 18.79
N VAL A 105 8.75 4.27 19.72
CA VAL A 105 8.50 2.83 19.53
C VAL A 105 7.09 2.66 18.95
N LYS A 106 6.97 1.91 17.86
CA LYS A 106 5.70 1.51 17.26
C LYS A 106 5.58 -0.01 17.17
N THR A 107 4.36 -0.52 17.24
CA THR A 107 4.08 -1.97 17.12
C THR A 107 3.30 -2.33 15.85
N ARG A 108 2.91 -1.33 15.04
CA ARG A 108 2.19 -1.49 13.76
C ARG A 108 2.93 -0.80 12.61
N PHE A 109 2.40 -0.94 11.40
CA PHE A 109 3.08 -0.45 10.19
C PHE A 109 3.27 1.06 10.20
N SER A 110 2.17 1.81 10.39
CA SER A 110 2.22 3.26 10.48
C SER A 110 2.84 3.72 11.80
N ALA A 111 3.67 4.76 11.74
CA ALA A 111 4.19 5.44 12.93
C ALA A 111 3.10 6.17 13.74
N PHE A 112 1.94 6.45 13.15
CA PHE A 112 0.83 7.15 13.82
C PHE A 112 -0.18 6.19 14.45
N PHE A 113 -0.20 4.92 14.06
CA PHE A 113 -1.19 3.97 14.53
C PHE A 113 -0.93 3.58 15.99
N ALA A 114 -1.88 3.89 16.88
CA ALA A 114 -1.81 3.62 18.31
C ALA A 114 -0.53 4.14 18.99
N THR A 115 0.00 5.27 18.51
CA THR A 115 1.11 5.99 19.15
C THR A 115 0.70 7.43 19.47
N HIS A 116 1.52 8.13 20.26
CA HIS A 116 1.35 9.56 20.52
C HIS A 116 2.12 10.45 19.54
N LEU A 117 2.58 9.93 18.39
CA LEU A 117 3.40 10.69 17.44
C LEU A 117 2.68 11.96 16.95
N HIS A 118 1.39 11.88 16.63
CA HIS A 118 0.65 13.03 16.12
C HIS A 118 0.57 14.18 17.13
N SER A 119 0.16 13.88 18.37
CA SER A 119 0.06 14.89 19.43
C SER A 119 1.43 15.44 19.82
N PHE A 120 2.47 14.60 19.81
CA PHE A 120 3.85 15.01 20.02
C PHE A 120 4.33 15.99 18.94
N LEU A 121 4.13 15.67 17.65
CA LEU A 121 4.52 16.54 16.55
C LEU A 121 3.76 17.88 16.58
N GLN A 122 2.45 17.85 16.81
CA GLN A 122 1.65 19.08 16.95
C GLN A 122 2.11 19.98 18.10
N SER A 123 2.42 19.39 19.26
CA SER A 123 2.89 20.15 20.43
C SER A 123 4.24 20.83 20.19
N ASN A 124 5.04 20.30 19.26
CA ASN A 124 6.29 20.88 18.80
C ASN A 124 6.11 21.82 17.58
N GLY A 125 4.87 22.12 17.21
CA GLY A 125 4.55 22.97 16.05
C GLY A 125 4.88 22.32 14.70
N ILE A 126 5.11 21.02 14.64
CA ILE A 126 5.42 20.32 13.39
C ILE A 126 4.12 20.08 12.62
N ASN A 127 4.12 20.49 11.35
CA ASN A 127 3.00 20.28 10.42
C ASN A 127 3.46 19.71 9.07
N SER A 128 4.75 19.41 8.93
CA SER A 128 5.35 18.83 7.74
C SER A 128 6.28 17.68 8.13
N VAL A 129 6.31 16.60 7.34
CA VAL A 129 7.16 15.44 7.59
C VAL A 129 7.97 15.05 6.35
N VAL A 130 9.22 14.68 6.58
CA VAL A 130 10.12 14.04 5.61
C VAL A 130 10.36 12.62 6.08
N ILE A 131 10.25 11.63 5.21
CA ILE A 131 10.24 10.21 5.58
C ILE A 131 11.34 9.47 4.82
N VAL A 132 12.11 8.68 5.57
CA VAL A 132 13.19 7.80 5.09
C VAL A 132 13.14 6.45 5.82
N GLY A 133 13.85 5.46 5.29
CA GLY A 133 14.03 4.15 5.93
C GLY A 133 13.29 3.01 5.23
N VAL A 134 12.89 1.99 5.97
CA VAL A 134 12.31 0.77 5.41
C VAL A 134 10.97 0.37 6.03
N GLN A 135 10.11 -0.42 5.37
CA GLN A 135 10.12 -0.72 3.93
C GLN A 135 9.05 0.07 3.18
N THR A 136 9.33 0.46 1.94
CA THR A 136 8.50 1.35 1.12
C THR A 136 7.01 0.94 1.05
N PRO A 137 6.64 -0.30 0.68
CA PRO A 137 5.23 -0.67 0.52
C PRO A 137 4.45 -0.74 1.84
N ASN A 138 5.15 -0.90 2.97
CA ASN A 138 4.52 -1.15 4.27
C ASN A 138 4.69 0.08 5.18
N CYS A 139 5.68 0.08 6.08
CA CYS A 139 5.81 1.09 7.13
C CYS A 139 5.93 2.52 6.60
N ILE A 140 6.66 2.72 5.50
CA ILE A 140 6.80 4.05 4.88
C ILE A 140 5.45 4.52 4.33
N ARG A 141 4.83 3.73 3.44
CA ARG A 141 3.56 4.09 2.81
C ARG A 141 2.43 4.28 3.83
N GLN A 142 2.32 3.41 4.82
CA GLN A 142 1.30 3.53 5.86
C GLN A 142 1.47 4.83 6.66
N THR A 143 2.70 5.18 7.01
CA THR A 143 3.00 6.44 7.70
C THR A 143 2.70 7.66 6.81
N VAL A 144 2.99 7.59 5.51
CA VAL A 144 2.65 8.65 4.54
C VAL A 144 1.14 8.86 4.47
N PHE A 145 0.37 7.78 4.35
CA PHE A 145 -1.09 7.85 4.21
C PHE A 145 -1.75 8.38 5.48
N ASP A 146 -1.28 7.98 6.66
CA ASP A 146 -1.77 8.53 7.93
C ASP A 146 -1.38 10.00 8.10
N ALA A 147 -0.18 10.42 7.68
CA ALA A 147 0.20 11.83 7.69
C ALA A 147 -0.74 12.66 6.79
N VAL A 148 -1.10 12.15 5.61
CA VAL A 148 -2.10 12.79 4.74
C VAL A 148 -3.48 12.81 5.39
N ALA A 149 -3.89 11.72 6.04
CA ALA A 149 -5.18 11.64 6.72
C ALA A 149 -5.30 12.59 7.92
N LEU A 150 -4.17 12.85 8.59
CA LEU A 150 -4.00 13.79 9.69
C LEU A 150 -3.75 15.24 9.24
N ASP A 151 -3.94 15.54 7.95
CA ASP A 151 -3.84 16.88 7.35
C ASP A 151 -2.46 17.57 7.51
N TYR A 152 -1.37 16.79 7.53
CA TYR A 152 -0.03 17.38 7.42
C TYR A 152 0.09 18.17 6.11
N GLN A 153 0.65 19.38 6.19
CA GLN A 153 0.72 20.34 5.08
C GLN A 153 1.67 19.87 3.98
N SER A 154 2.74 19.16 4.37
CA SER A 154 3.68 18.57 3.44
C SER A 154 4.12 17.19 3.95
N VAL A 155 4.01 16.19 3.09
CA VAL A 155 4.53 14.84 3.34
C VAL A 155 5.52 14.54 2.23
N THR A 156 6.79 14.35 2.58
CA THR A 156 7.86 14.13 1.61
C THR A 156 8.53 12.79 1.85
N VAL A 157 8.79 12.03 0.78
CA VAL A 157 9.56 10.79 0.83
C VAL A 157 10.87 10.97 0.08
N ILE A 158 12.00 10.64 0.71
CA ILE A 158 13.32 10.66 0.05
C ILE A 158 13.57 9.28 -0.56
N VAL A 159 13.30 9.13 -1.85
CA VAL A 159 13.23 7.80 -2.50
C VAL A 159 14.56 7.05 -2.57
N ASP A 160 15.67 7.78 -2.63
CA ASP A 160 17.03 7.22 -2.57
C ASP A 160 17.52 6.94 -1.14
N ALA A 161 16.69 7.26 -0.14
CA ALA A 161 16.85 6.89 1.27
C ALA A 161 15.68 6.00 1.75
N THR A 162 14.97 5.33 0.83
CA THR A 162 13.98 4.29 1.14
C THR A 162 14.27 3.00 0.39
N ALA A 163 13.80 1.86 0.88
CA ALA A 163 13.96 0.59 0.19
C ALA A 163 12.77 -0.36 0.41
N ALA A 164 12.59 -1.30 -0.53
CA ALA A 164 11.66 -2.41 -0.42
C ALA A 164 12.41 -3.75 -0.52
N ALA A 165 11.69 -4.86 -0.38
CA ALA A 165 12.24 -6.20 -0.44
C ALA A 165 13.03 -6.46 -1.73
N THR A 166 12.62 -5.91 -2.87
CA THR A 166 13.40 -5.94 -4.12
C THR A 166 13.38 -4.57 -4.82
N PRO A 167 14.35 -4.28 -5.71
CA PRO A 167 14.33 -3.07 -6.52
C PRO A 167 13.04 -2.92 -7.33
N ASP A 168 12.51 -4.01 -7.92
CA ASP A 168 11.29 -3.96 -8.73
C ASP A 168 10.06 -3.60 -7.88
N ILE A 169 9.94 -4.16 -6.67
CA ILE A 169 8.88 -3.78 -5.72
C ILE A 169 9.04 -2.32 -5.31
N HIS A 170 10.28 -1.87 -5.11
CA HIS A 170 10.55 -0.48 -4.75
C HIS A 170 10.15 0.49 -5.87
N PHE A 171 10.55 0.21 -7.12
CA PHE A 171 10.19 1.00 -8.28
C PHE A 171 8.70 0.97 -8.57
N ALA A 172 8.08 -0.21 -8.53
CA ALA A 172 6.64 -0.34 -8.64
C ALA A 172 5.96 0.52 -7.58
N CYS A 173 6.38 0.46 -6.31
CA CYS A 173 5.81 1.29 -5.27
C CYS A 173 6.00 2.80 -5.52
N ILE A 174 7.18 3.23 -5.95
CA ILE A 174 7.42 4.65 -6.25
C ILE A 174 6.57 5.11 -7.44
N LEU A 175 6.61 4.39 -8.56
CA LEU A 175 5.90 4.74 -9.81
C LEU A 175 4.39 4.68 -9.66
N SER A 176 3.89 3.57 -9.11
CA SER A 176 2.46 3.29 -9.01
C SER A 176 1.79 3.91 -7.77
N HIS A 177 2.55 4.28 -6.72
CA HIS A 177 1.98 4.70 -5.43
C HIS A 177 2.50 6.01 -4.86
N LEU A 178 3.64 6.55 -5.32
CA LEU A 178 4.14 7.83 -4.83
C LEU A 178 4.18 8.88 -5.94
N LEU A 179 4.47 8.51 -7.20
CA LEU A 179 4.53 9.41 -8.36
C LEU A 179 3.13 9.78 -8.87
N ASN A 180 2.23 8.80 -9.00
CA ASN A 180 0.79 9.05 -9.21
C ASN A 180 0.13 9.85 -8.08
N TYR A 181 0.85 10.05 -6.97
CA TYR A 181 0.39 10.72 -5.74
C TYR A 181 1.08 12.07 -5.49
N SER A 182 1.92 12.52 -6.41
CA SER A 182 2.39 13.91 -6.45
C SER A 182 1.21 14.89 -6.53
N HIS A 183 0.12 14.50 -7.21
CA HIS A 183 -1.15 15.20 -7.23
C HIS A 183 -2.02 15.00 -5.98
N GLN A 184 -1.59 14.15 -5.03
CA GLN A 184 -2.33 13.76 -3.82
C GLN A 184 -1.66 14.21 -2.51
N GLY A 185 -0.86 15.28 -2.55
CA GLY A 185 -0.29 15.93 -1.36
C GLY A 185 1.02 15.32 -0.84
N CYS A 186 1.56 14.28 -1.49
CA CYS A 186 2.88 13.74 -1.18
C CYS A 186 3.91 14.24 -2.21
N THR A 187 5.08 14.69 -1.77
CA THR A 187 6.18 15.03 -2.67
C THR A 187 7.23 13.92 -2.66
N ILE A 188 7.61 13.40 -3.83
CA ILE A 188 8.81 12.57 -3.94
C ILE A 188 9.99 13.50 -4.21
N SER A 189 11.08 13.28 -3.48
CA SER A 189 12.34 13.93 -3.75
C SER A 189 13.49 12.93 -3.75
N ARG A 190 14.51 13.19 -4.56
CA ARG A 190 15.84 12.62 -4.34
C ARG A 190 16.60 13.48 -3.35
N ILE A 191 17.58 12.91 -2.67
CA ILE A 191 18.45 13.67 -1.77
C ILE A 191 19.10 14.85 -2.51
N SER A 192 19.48 14.68 -3.78
CA SER A 192 20.04 15.76 -4.62
C SER A 192 19.05 16.88 -4.98
N LEU A 193 17.74 16.62 -4.92
CA LEU A 193 16.67 17.55 -5.31
C LEU A 193 16.19 18.43 -4.16
N LEU A 194 16.19 17.92 -2.92
CA LEU A 194 15.87 18.71 -1.72
C LEU A 194 16.82 19.91 -1.55
N PHE A 195 17.99 19.86 -2.18
CA PHE A 195 19.06 20.84 -1.99
C PHE A 195 19.35 21.71 -3.23
N SER A 196 18.53 21.62 -4.29
CA SER A 196 18.62 22.50 -5.47
C SER A 196 17.53 23.58 -5.52
N PHE A 197 17.09 24.09 -4.37
CA PHE A 197 16.23 25.30 -4.29
C PHE A 197 17.03 26.59 -4.58
N GLY A 198 17.72 26.62 -5.73
CA GLY A 198 18.54 27.75 -6.18
C GLY A 198 18.96 27.78 -7.65
N LYS A 199 18.66 26.76 -8.48
CA LYS A 199 18.99 26.79 -9.93
C LYS A 199 17.90 26.13 -10.80
N THR A 200 17.07 26.98 -11.38
CA THR A 200 15.82 26.67 -12.13
C THR A 200 16.04 26.07 -13.54
N LEU A 201 17.27 26.00 -14.06
CA LEU A 201 17.47 25.88 -15.51
C LEU A 201 17.53 24.43 -16.07
N VAL A 202 17.77 23.42 -15.24
CA VAL A 202 17.96 22.04 -15.73
C VAL A 202 16.63 21.28 -15.89
N TRP A 203 15.59 21.66 -15.15
CA TRP A 203 14.33 20.92 -15.08
C TRP A 203 13.28 21.32 -16.11
N ASN A 204 13.38 22.52 -16.69
CA ASN A 204 12.52 22.88 -17.83
C ASN A 204 12.73 21.91 -18.99
N LYS A 205 13.93 21.34 -19.18
CA LYS A 205 14.18 20.33 -20.23
C LYS A 205 13.68 18.93 -19.89
N PHE A 206 13.58 18.58 -18.59
CA PHE A 206 13.07 17.27 -18.15
C PHE A 206 11.53 17.23 -18.19
N PHE A 207 10.87 18.30 -17.74
CA PHE A 207 9.42 18.44 -17.93
C PHE A 207 9.04 18.63 -19.40
N ASP A 208 9.84 19.35 -20.21
CA ASP A 208 9.61 19.42 -21.67
C ASP A 208 9.80 18.04 -22.35
N LEU A 209 10.63 17.14 -21.79
CA LEU A 209 10.75 15.77 -22.26
C LEU A 209 9.53 14.91 -21.87
N ILE A 210 9.04 15.02 -20.62
CA ILE A 210 7.82 14.34 -20.16
C ILE A 210 6.59 14.84 -20.93
N SER A 211 6.44 16.15 -21.13
CA SER A 211 5.33 16.74 -21.90
C SER A 211 5.41 16.40 -23.39
N ARG A 212 6.62 16.25 -23.96
CA ARG A 212 6.77 15.73 -25.34
C ARG A 212 6.39 14.24 -25.43
N ILE A 213 6.70 13.44 -24.40
CA ILE A 213 6.28 12.03 -24.31
C ILE A 213 4.74 11.93 -24.22
N GLU A 214 4.08 12.83 -23.48
CA GLU A 214 2.61 12.89 -23.41
C GLU A 214 1.96 13.38 -24.73
N SER A 215 2.60 14.33 -25.43
CA SER A 215 2.06 14.88 -26.70
C SER A 215 2.11 13.92 -27.90
N VAL A 216 2.97 12.89 -27.85
CA VAL A 216 3.08 11.88 -28.93
C VAL A 216 2.05 10.75 -28.76
N GLY A 217 1.49 10.58 -27.56
CA GLY A 217 0.44 9.59 -27.29
C GLY A 217 -0.94 9.94 -27.86
N THR A 218 -1.15 11.16 -28.37
CA THR A 218 -2.44 11.63 -28.89
C THR A 218 -2.62 11.50 -30.40
N SER A 219 -1.69 10.86 -31.13
CA SER A 219 -1.86 10.65 -32.57
C SER A 219 -1.31 9.31 -33.06
N GLY A 220 -2.20 8.33 -33.32
CA GLY A 220 -1.96 7.26 -34.31
C GLY A 220 -2.08 5.81 -33.83
N ASN A 221 -3.12 5.14 -34.31
CA ASN A 221 -3.39 3.69 -34.39
C ASN A 221 -2.42 2.68 -33.72
N GLY A 222 -2.93 2.03 -32.67
CA GLY A 222 -3.13 0.58 -32.58
C GLY A 222 -1.93 -0.37 -32.39
N ASN A 223 -0.77 -0.10 -32.98
CA ASN A 223 0.37 -1.04 -32.95
C ASN A 223 1.70 -0.42 -32.49
N GLY A 224 1.73 0.85 -32.04
CA GLY A 224 2.96 1.54 -31.64
C GLY A 224 3.40 1.35 -30.18
N ILE A 225 2.53 0.85 -29.29
CA ILE A 225 2.80 0.79 -27.84
C ILE A 225 3.82 -0.30 -27.49
N THR A 226 3.81 -1.44 -28.18
CA THR A 226 4.77 -2.54 -27.95
C THR A 226 6.20 -2.21 -28.39
N ASP A 227 6.37 -1.49 -29.50
CA ASP A 227 7.69 -1.03 -29.95
C ASP A 227 8.24 0.12 -29.06
N TYR A 228 7.34 0.94 -28.51
CA TYR A 228 7.68 2.06 -27.61
C TYR A 228 8.09 1.61 -26.19
N ILE A 229 7.53 0.51 -25.68
CA ILE A 229 7.96 -0.10 -24.41
C ILE A 229 9.37 -0.69 -24.55
N SER A 230 9.70 -1.30 -25.69
CA SER A 230 11.06 -1.82 -25.93
C SER A 230 12.11 -0.70 -26.05
N SER A 231 11.75 0.44 -26.64
CA SER A 231 12.63 1.61 -26.76
C SER A 231 12.80 2.34 -25.42
N SER A 232 11.76 2.40 -24.59
CA SER A 232 11.81 3.02 -23.26
C SER A 232 12.63 2.20 -22.27
N VAL A 233 12.50 0.86 -22.31
CA VAL A 233 13.30 -0.06 -21.49
C VAL A 233 14.78 -0.03 -21.92
N SER A 234 15.07 0.06 -23.22
CA SER A 234 16.46 0.15 -23.71
C SER A 234 17.13 1.51 -23.43
N VAL A 235 16.36 2.61 -23.43
CA VAL A 235 16.85 3.93 -23.00
C VAL A 235 17.15 3.95 -21.50
N LEU A 236 16.29 3.34 -20.69
CA LEU A 236 16.51 3.23 -19.24
C LEU A 236 17.67 2.27 -18.90
N ASP A 237 17.84 1.17 -19.65
CA ASP A 237 18.98 0.25 -19.52
C ASP A 237 20.31 0.91 -19.95
N GLY A 238 20.27 1.80 -20.96
CA GLY A 238 21.40 2.63 -21.38
C GLY A 238 21.81 3.66 -20.32
N ILE A 239 20.84 4.33 -19.71
CA ILE A 239 21.08 5.27 -18.60
C ILE A 239 21.64 4.51 -17.38
N TRP A 240 21.12 3.31 -17.11
CA TRP A 240 21.58 2.47 -16.00
C TRP A 240 23.01 1.95 -16.20
N LYS A 241 23.39 1.57 -17.44
CA LYS A 241 24.79 1.21 -17.80
C LYS A 241 25.75 2.40 -17.69
N ALA A 242 25.33 3.61 -18.07
CA ALA A 242 26.15 4.82 -17.97
C ALA A 242 26.41 5.22 -16.51
N VAL A 243 25.40 5.11 -15.65
CA VAL A 243 25.51 5.38 -14.19
C VAL A 243 26.37 4.33 -13.49
N ARG A 244 26.26 3.05 -13.87
CA ARG A 244 27.04 1.95 -13.27
C ARG A 244 28.54 2.03 -13.57
N ASN A 245 28.91 2.65 -14.70
CA ASN A 245 30.30 2.76 -15.16
C ASN A 245 30.97 4.12 -14.86
N GLY A 246 30.32 5.00 -14.08
CA GLY A 246 30.95 6.22 -13.57
C GLY A 246 31.21 7.32 -14.60
N ALA A 247 30.53 7.32 -15.76
CA ALA A 247 30.69 8.38 -16.75
C ALA A 247 29.83 9.62 -16.43
N SER A 248 30.44 10.80 -16.46
CA SER A 248 29.74 12.09 -16.37
C SER A 248 28.94 12.34 -17.67
N PRO A 249 27.68 12.82 -17.60
CA PRO A 249 26.83 12.98 -18.79
C PRO A 249 27.17 14.29 -19.52
N MET A 250 28.28 14.28 -20.26
CA MET A 250 28.55 15.21 -21.34
C MET A 250 29.46 14.53 -22.36
N LEU A 251 28.87 13.90 -23.38
CA LEU A 251 29.18 14.11 -24.82
C LEU A 251 28.41 13.09 -25.70
N ASP A 252 27.84 13.65 -26.77
CA ASP A 252 27.48 13.07 -28.08
C ASP A 252 26.61 11.79 -28.20
N LEU A 253 25.30 12.04 -28.30
CA LEU A 253 24.36 11.24 -29.09
C LEU A 253 24.67 11.39 -30.58
N ASN A 254 25.54 10.54 -31.11
CA ASN A 254 25.55 10.16 -32.52
C ASN A 254 26.34 8.87 -32.65
N LEU A 255 25.64 7.73 -32.59
CA LEU A 255 26.02 6.44 -33.19
C LEU A 255 24.93 5.41 -32.86
N ALA A 256 23.84 5.46 -33.62
CA ALA A 256 22.90 4.34 -33.72
C ALA A 256 22.57 4.16 -35.21
N ALA A 257 23.38 3.36 -35.91
CA ALA A 257 22.99 2.71 -37.14
C ALA A 257 23.89 1.49 -37.39
N LYS A 258 23.23 0.36 -37.64
CA LYS A 258 23.74 -0.96 -38.09
C LYS A 258 24.17 -1.92 -36.98
N SER A 259 23.31 -2.90 -36.68
CA SER A 259 23.45 -4.24 -37.29
C SER A 259 22.26 -5.14 -36.94
N ASP A 260 21.85 -5.91 -37.94
CA ASP A 260 20.74 -6.86 -37.98
C ASP A 260 20.84 -7.99 -36.96
N PHE A 261 19.72 -8.38 -36.36
CA PHE A 261 19.51 -9.73 -35.80
C PHE A 261 18.04 -10.17 -35.95
N SER A 262 17.73 -10.93 -37.01
CA SER A 262 17.79 -12.38 -36.86
C SER A 262 16.90 -13.06 -35.81
N ILE A 263 15.56 -13.06 -35.90
CA ILE A 263 14.72 -14.00 -35.14
C ILE A 263 14.82 -15.40 -35.78
N THR A 264 15.42 -16.36 -35.08
CA THR A 264 15.30 -17.79 -35.39
C THR A 264 15.24 -18.64 -34.12
N GLU A 265 14.12 -19.37 -34.00
CA GLU A 265 13.91 -20.66 -33.33
C GLU A 265 14.54 -20.90 -31.94
N ILE A 266 13.71 -20.84 -30.89
CA ILE A 266 14.00 -21.52 -29.62
C ILE A 266 13.35 -22.91 -29.66
N ALA A 267 14.21 -23.92 -29.78
CA ALA A 267 13.88 -25.32 -29.60
C ALA A 267 13.56 -25.64 -28.13
N PHE A 268 12.49 -26.42 -27.93
CA PHE A 268 12.14 -27.01 -26.63
C PHE A 268 13.23 -27.97 -26.15
N ILE A 269 13.79 -27.71 -24.95
CA ILE A 269 14.64 -28.65 -24.22
C ILE A 269 13.78 -29.37 -23.17
N PRO A 270 13.57 -30.70 -23.25
CA PRO A 270 12.82 -31.42 -22.21
C PRO A 270 13.71 -31.73 -20.99
N SER A 271 13.17 -31.49 -19.80
CA SER A 271 13.78 -31.85 -18.51
C SER A 271 13.88 -33.38 -18.32
N PRO A 272 14.97 -33.91 -17.73
CA PRO A 272 15.13 -35.34 -17.53
C PRO A 272 14.24 -35.87 -16.39
N ARG A 273 13.45 -36.90 -16.72
CA ARG A 273 12.66 -37.69 -15.77
C ARG A 273 13.59 -38.40 -14.78
N LYS A 274 13.49 -38.07 -13.49
CA LYS A 274 14.01 -38.91 -12.40
C LYS A 274 12.99 -40.00 -12.07
N SER A 275 13.42 -41.24 -12.20
CA SER A 275 12.71 -42.44 -11.77
C SER A 275 12.71 -42.54 -10.23
N PHE A 276 11.53 -42.79 -9.65
CA PHE A 276 11.38 -43.16 -8.24
C PHE A 276 11.21 -44.68 -8.12
N PRO A 277 11.89 -45.36 -7.19
CA PRO A 277 11.67 -46.77 -6.92
C PRO A 277 10.36 -46.98 -6.15
N SER A 278 9.59 -47.97 -6.57
CA SER A 278 8.37 -48.43 -5.90
C SER A 278 8.71 -49.29 -4.69
N LYS A 279 8.18 -48.91 -3.52
CA LYS A 279 7.72 -49.79 -2.41
C LYS A 279 7.43 -48.95 -1.16
N HIS A 280 6.20 -48.45 -1.04
CA HIS A 280 5.57 -48.21 0.25
C HIS A 280 4.08 -48.55 0.14
N THR A 281 3.69 -49.64 0.80
CA THR A 281 2.30 -49.98 1.09
C THR A 281 1.69 -48.85 1.93
N ARG A 282 0.83 -48.03 1.31
CA ARG A 282 -0.05 -47.12 2.04
C ARG A 282 -0.97 -47.97 2.92
N ARG A 283 -0.90 -47.80 4.24
CA ARG A 283 -2.04 -48.09 5.11
C ARG A 283 -3.20 -47.24 4.60
N VAL A 284 -4.25 -47.90 4.13
CA VAL A 284 -5.53 -47.27 3.86
C VAL A 284 -6.04 -46.78 5.21
N ASN A 285 -6.02 -45.47 5.44
CA ASN A 285 -6.80 -44.90 6.53
C ASN A 285 -8.25 -45.29 6.28
N SER A 286 -8.88 -45.96 7.26
CA SER A 286 -10.27 -46.37 7.18
C SER A 286 -11.14 -45.14 6.89
N VAL A 287 -11.95 -45.22 5.84
CA VAL A 287 -13.02 -44.25 5.57
C VAL A 287 -13.91 -44.23 6.82
N PRO A 288 -14.21 -43.05 7.40
CA PRO A 288 -15.10 -42.95 8.56
C PRO A 288 -16.43 -43.64 8.23
N SER A 289 -17.00 -44.35 9.20
CA SER A 289 -18.35 -44.91 9.03
C SER A 289 -19.35 -43.79 8.70
N LEU A 290 -20.40 -44.09 7.91
CA LEU A 290 -21.45 -43.12 7.52
C LEU A 290 -21.91 -42.19 8.67
N PRO A 291 -22.13 -42.67 9.92
CA PRO A 291 -22.51 -41.80 11.04
C PRO A 291 -21.42 -40.81 11.49
N GLN A 292 -20.14 -41.18 11.35
CA GLN A 292 -18.99 -40.32 11.67
C GLN A 292 -18.79 -39.25 10.59
N GLN A 293 -19.12 -39.57 9.34
CA GLN A 293 -19.04 -38.64 8.21
C GLN A 293 -20.16 -37.59 8.28
N GLU A 294 -21.38 -38.00 8.62
CA GLU A 294 -22.50 -37.08 8.90
C GLU A 294 -22.20 -36.14 10.07
N THR A 295 -21.63 -36.67 11.16
CA THR A 295 -21.24 -35.85 12.33
C THR A 295 -20.14 -34.84 12.00
N LEU A 296 -19.19 -35.20 11.14
CA LEU A 296 -18.11 -34.31 10.69
C LEU A 296 -18.65 -33.17 9.82
N ILE A 297 -19.51 -33.50 8.85
CA ILE A 297 -20.17 -32.52 7.99
C ILE A 297 -21.00 -31.54 8.82
N CYS A 298 -21.78 -32.02 9.80
CA CYS A 298 -22.54 -31.14 10.68
C CYS A 298 -21.65 -30.20 11.49
N ARG A 299 -20.48 -30.65 11.96
CA ARG A 299 -19.52 -29.80 12.69
C ARG A 299 -18.89 -28.74 11.79
N GLU A 300 -18.52 -29.11 10.56
CA GLU A 300 -17.97 -28.18 9.57
C GLU A 300 -19.01 -27.11 9.20
N LEU A 301 -20.26 -27.50 8.93
CA LEU A 301 -21.35 -26.58 8.63
C LEU A 301 -21.65 -25.64 9.79
N LEU A 302 -21.61 -26.12 11.04
CA LEU A 302 -21.79 -25.27 12.23
C LEU A 302 -20.63 -24.28 12.39
N ALA A 303 -19.39 -24.71 12.18
CA ALA A 303 -18.22 -23.82 12.24
C ALA A 303 -18.23 -22.76 11.13
N MET A 304 -18.66 -23.12 9.91
CA MET A 304 -18.85 -22.17 8.81
C MET A 304 -19.96 -21.17 9.14
N ALA A 305 -21.10 -21.64 9.66
CA ALA A 305 -22.21 -20.78 10.07
C ALA A 305 -21.80 -19.81 11.19
N ASP A 306 -20.97 -20.25 12.14
CA ASP A 306 -20.41 -19.42 13.20
C ASP A 306 -19.45 -18.35 12.65
N THR A 307 -18.57 -18.74 11.74
CA THR A 307 -17.63 -17.81 11.06
C THR A 307 -18.38 -16.71 10.30
N ARG A 308 -19.48 -17.06 9.60
CA ARG A 308 -20.31 -16.09 8.86
C ARG A 308 -20.91 -15.02 9.77
N LYS A 309 -21.36 -15.38 10.98
CA LYS A 309 -21.91 -14.44 11.98
C LYS A 309 -20.88 -13.44 12.51
N HIS A 310 -19.60 -13.79 12.44
CA HIS A 310 -18.48 -12.95 12.87
C HIS A 310 -17.79 -12.22 11.72
N THR A 311 -18.42 -12.18 10.53
CA THR A 311 -17.87 -11.57 9.32
C THR A 311 -18.70 -10.38 8.85
N ALA A 312 -18.04 -9.32 8.39
CA ALA A 312 -18.68 -8.21 7.68
C ALA A 312 -18.10 -8.01 6.28
N LEU A 313 -18.96 -7.69 5.31
CA LEU A 313 -18.59 -7.23 3.98
C LEU A 313 -18.57 -5.69 3.94
N LEU A 314 -17.41 -5.10 3.72
CA LEU A 314 -17.21 -3.67 3.53
C LEU A 314 -17.26 -3.34 2.03
N VAL A 315 -18.29 -2.61 1.60
CA VAL A 315 -18.47 -2.17 0.21
C VAL A 315 -18.05 -0.71 0.11
N VAL A 316 -16.87 -0.47 -0.47
CA VAL A 316 -16.16 0.82 -0.36
C VAL A 316 -16.30 1.67 -1.62
N ASP A 317 -16.78 2.90 -1.45
CA ASP A 317 -16.82 3.98 -2.45
C ASP A 317 -17.44 3.58 -3.81
N MET A 318 -18.44 2.69 -3.81
CA MET A 318 -19.20 2.30 -5.01
C MET A 318 -20.23 3.36 -5.42
N GLN A 319 -19.76 4.60 -5.58
CA GLN A 319 -20.60 5.78 -5.83
C GLN A 319 -20.41 6.30 -7.26
N LYS A 320 -21.43 6.98 -7.79
CA LYS A 320 -21.47 7.49 -9.17
C LYS A 320 -20.28 8.37 -9.53
N ASP A 321 -19.86 9.30 -8.67
CA ASP A 321 -18.71 10.18 -8.95
C ASP A 321 -17.37 9.43 -9.12
N PHE A 322 -17.26 8.18 -8.64
CA PHE A 322 -16.05 7.36 -8.79
C PHE A 322 -16.14 6.36 -9.96
N LEU A 323 -17.31 6.14 -10.55
CA LEU A 323 -17.55 5.01 -11.45
C LEU A 323 -18.32 5.37 -12.72
N ASP A 324 -19.15 6.41 -12.70
CA ASP A 324 -19.87 6.86 -13.90
C ASP A 324 -18.91 7.54 -14.87
N GLU A 325 -19.26 7.47 -16.15
CA GLU A 325 -18.55 8.21 -17.20
C GLU A 325 -18.79 9.72 -16.99
N ASP A 326 -17.86 10.54 -17.46
CA ASP A 326 -17.92 12.02 -17.38
C ASP A 326 -17.89 12.63 -15.96
N ARG A 327 -17.54 11.85 -14.93
CA ARG A 327 -17.33 12.37 -13.56
C ARG A 327 -15.86 12.77 -13.33
N PRO A 328 -15.58 13.87 -12.60
CA PRO A 328 -14.22 14.45 -12.51
C PRO A 328 -13.13 13.53 -11.95
N ILE A 329 -13.51 12.52 -11.16
CA ILE A 329 -12.59 11.59 -10.50
C ILE A 329 -12.97 10.13 -10.75
N SER A 330 -13.66 9.88 -11.86
CA SER A 330 -14.05 8.53 -12.26
C SER A 330 -12.83 7.64 -12.45
N LEU A 331 -12.91 6.41 -11.94
CA LEU A 331 -11.87 5.41 -12.09
C LEU A 331 -12.04 4.70 -13.43
N GLU A 332 -11.08 4.88 -14.32
CA GLU A 332 -11.03 4.13 -15.57
C GLU A 332 -11.05 2.61 -15.29
N GLY A 333 -11.93 1.89 -16.00
CA GLY A 333 -12.15 0.46 -15.79
C GLY A 333 -12.93 0.09 -14.51
N GLY A 334 -13.27 1.05 -13.65
CA GLY A 334 -14.02 0.80 -12.40
C GLY A 334 -15.40 0.19 -12.62
N LYS A 335 -16.10 0.53 -13.72
CA LYS A 335 -17.40 -0.08 -14.05
C LYS A 335 -17.33 -1.60 -14.23
N ALA A 336 -16.19 -2.13 -14.67
CA ALA A 336 -16.05 -3.55 -14.97
C ALA A 336 -16.25 -4.46 -13.75
N ILE A 337 -16.03 -3.94 -12.54
CA ILE A 337 -16.20 -4.72 -11.29
C ILE A 337 -17.61 -4.66 -10.71
N ILE A 338 -18.51 -3.80 -11.23
CA ILE A 338 -19.87 -3.62 -10.67
C ILE A 338 -20.63 -4.97 -10.58
N PRO A 339 -20.66 -5.83 -11.62
CA PRO A 339 -21.33 -7.12 -11.52
C PRO A 339 -20.77 -8.02 -10.42
N SER A 340 -19.45 -8.04 -10.23
CA SER A 340 -18.79 -8.80 -9.17
C SER A 340 -19.17 -8.29 -7.78
N VAL A 341 -19.22 -6.96 -7.61
CA VAL A 341 -19.63 -6.33 -6.35
C VAL A 341 -21.10 -6.62 -6.03
N ILE A 342 -22.01 -6.50 -7.02
CA ILE A 342 -23.42 -6.87 -6.86
C ILE A 342 -23.52 -8.30 -6.36
N LYS A 343 -22.81 -9.23 -7.02
CA LYS A 343 -22.88 -10.65 -6.64
C LYS A 343 -22.28 -10.92 -5.27
N ALA A 344 -21.19 -10.25 -4.90
CA ALA A 344 -20.62 -10.35 -3.55
C ALA A 344 -21.61 -9.90 -2.47
N VAL A 345 -22.34 -8.80 -2.70
CA VAL A 345 -23.37 -8.28 -1.79
C VAL A 345 -24.56 -9.23 -1.68
N GLU A 346 -25.03 -9.80 -2.80
CA GLU A 346 -26.09 -10.82 -2.81
C GLU A 346 -25.70 -12.02 -1.95
N VAL A 347 -24.52 -12.60 -2.19
CA VAL A 347 -24.03 -13.77 -1.45
C VAL A 347 -23.83 -13.43 0.03
N ALA A 348 -23.30 -12.25 0.36
CA ALA A 348 -23.16 -11.83 1.76
C ALA A 348 -24.52 -11.81 2.47
N ARG A 349 -25.55 -11.25 1.85
CA ARG A 349 -26.91 -11.22 2.41
C ARG A 349 -27.53 -12.60 2.54
N GLU A 350 -27.38 -13.45 1.52
CA GLU A 350 -27.84 -14.85 1.56
C GLU A 350 -27.20 -15.64 2.71
N LEU A 351 -25.95 -15.34 3.04
CA LEU A 351 -25.18 -15.97 4.12
C LEU A 351 -25.36 -15.30 5.49
N GLY A 352 -26.12 -14.21 5.58
CA GLY A 352 -26.31 -13.45 6.83
C GLY A 352 -25.06 -12.68 7.30
N ILE A 353 -24.11 -12.41 6.39
CA ILE A 353 -22.93 -11.57 6.64
C ILE A 353 -23.38 -10.10 6.71
N LEU A 354 -22.90 -9.36 7.71
CA LEU A 354 -23.20 -7.93 7.85
C LEU A 354 -22.64 -7.14 6.67
N VAL A 355 -23.51 -6.46 5.90
CA VAL A 355 -23.07 -5.58 4.82
C VAL A 355 -22.94 -4.15 5.33
N VAL A 356 -21.74 -3.58 5.20
CA VAL A 356 -21.44 -2.19 5.55
C VAL A 356 -21.08 -1.42 4.28
N TRP A 357 -21.93 -0.47 3.90
CA TRP A 357 -21.71 0.46 2.80
C TRP A 357 -20.85 1.61 3.29
N VAL A 358 -19.61 1.64 2.85
CA VAL A 358 -18.64 2.68 3.19
C VAL A 358 -18.64 3.70 2.06
N VAL A 359 -19.16 4.89 2.34
CA VAL A 359 -19.33 5.96 1.34
C VAL A 359 -18.67 7.26 1.77
N ARG A 360 -18.45 8.16 0.83
CA ARG A 360 -18.06 9.54 1.06
C ARG A 360 -19.26 10.48 0.86
N GLU A 361 -19.43 11.41 1.79
CA GLU A 361 -20.44 12.48 1.69
C GLU A 361 -19.81 13.77 2.21
N HIS A 362 -19.07 14.45 1.36
CA HIS A 362 -18.25 15.60 1.72
C HIS A 362 -19.08 16.88 1.87
N ASP A 363 -18.63 17.75 2.76
CA ASP A 363 -19.08 19.13 2.85
C ASP A 363 -18.95 19.83 1.48
N PRO A 364 -19.98 20.52 0.95
CA PRO A 364 -19.89 21.24 -0.32
C PRO A 364 -18.75 22.27 -0.40
N GLN A 365 -18.28 22.77 0.74
CA GLN A 365 -17.13 23.69 0.82
C GLN A 365 -15.79 22.97 0.98
N GLY A 366 -15.77 21.63 1.01
CA GLY A 366 -14.56 20.81 1.10
C GLY A 366 -13.83 20.89 2.44
N ARG A 367 -14.51 21.31 3.51
CA ARG A 367 -13.90 21.49 4.84
C ARG A 367 -13.41 20.19 5.47
N ASP A 368 -14.06 19.08 5.12
CA ASP A 368 -13.74 17.74 5.62
C ASP A 368 -12.91 16.92 4.62
N VAL A 369 -12.51 17.50 3.49
CA VAL A 369 -11.78 16.81 2.43
C VAL A 369 -10.27 16.82 2.71
N GLU A 370 -9.58 15.78 2.23
CA GLU A 370 -8.12 15.74 2.27
C GLU A 370 -7.52 17.02 1.68
N VAL A 371 -6.49 17.59 2.32
CA VAL A 371 -5.96 18.93 2.00
C VAL A 371 -5.70 19.13 0.50
N PHE A 372 -5.11 18.12 -0.16
CA PHE A 372 -4.75 18.16 -1.59
C PHE A 372 -5.95 18.13 -2.55
N ARG A 373 -7.14 17.74 -2.09
CA ARG A 373 -8.38 17.68 -2.89
C ARG A 373 -9.30 18.86 -2.66
N ARG A 374 -9.01 19.74 -1.70
CA ARG A 374 -9.87 20.90 -1.38
C ARG A 374 -10.07 21.83 -2.57
N ASN A 375 -9.13 21.86 -3.51
CA ASN A 375 -9.23 22.61 -4.77
C ASN A 375 -10.37 22.13 -5.69
N PHE A 376 -10.87 20.90 -5.56
CA PHE A 376 -12.06 20.42 -6.29
C PHE A 376 -13.39 20.97 -5.71
N TYR A 377 -13.32 21.64 -4.56
CA TYR A 377 -14.49 22.14 -3.84
C TYR A 377 -14.60 23.66 -3.93
N GLY A 378 -15.81 24.17 -3.69
CA GLY A 378 -16.13 25.60 -3.72
C GLY A 378 -17.35 25.95 -4.58
N PRO A 379 -17.81 27.20 -4.54
CA PRO A 379 -19.03 27.63 -5.21
C PRO A 379 -19.03 27.35 -6.71
N GLY A 380 -20.09 26.72 -7.21
CA GLY A 380 -20.30 26.48 -8.65
C GLY A 380 -19.51 25.29 -9.24
N LYS A 381 -18.75 24.54 -8.43
CA LYS A 381 -18.05 23.34 -8.89
C LYS A 381 -18.92 22.09 -8.75
N LEU A 382 -18.77 21.15 -9.70
CA LEU A 382 -19.25 19.79 -9.55
C LEU A 382 -18.28 19.03 -8.64
N SER A 383 -18.44 19.23 -7.34
CA SER A 383 -17.52 18.68 -6.34
C SER A 383 -17.81 17.21 -6.05
N PRO A 384 -16.78 16.34 -6.09
CA PRO A 384 -17.01 14.89 -5.97
C PRO A 384 -17.61 14.47 -4.63
N ALA A 385 -18.51 13.48 -4.66
CA ALA A 385 -19.14 12.89 -3.48
C ALA A 385 -19.70 13.93 -2.50
N THR A 386 -20.21 15.05 -3.02
CA THR A 386 -20.83 16.11 -2.20
C THR A 386 -22.10 15.58 -1.54
N LYS A 387 -22.27 15.84 -0.23
CA LYS A 387 -23.45 15.37 0.50
C LYS A 387 -24.76 15.78 -0.17
N GLY A 388 -25.58 14.79 -0.51
CA GLY A 388 -26.89 14.98 -1.16
C GLY A 388 -26.84 15.24 -2.67
N SER A 389 -25.65 15.20 -3.29
CA SER A 389 -25.56 15.21 -4.75
C SER A 389 -25.86 13.83 -5.34
N GLU A 390 -26.32 13.80 -6.58
CA GLU A 390 -26.46 12.55 -7.34
C GLU A 390 -25.13 11.79 -7.41
N GLY A 391 -24.01 12.50 -7.56
CA GLY A 391 -22.67 11.91 -7.63
C GLY A 391 -22.27 11.14 -6.36
N ALA A 392 -22.85 11.49 -5.20
CA ALA A 392 -22.64 10.77 -3.94
C ALA A 392 -23.55 9.54 -3.78
N GLU A 393 -24.50 9.29 -4.68
CA GLU A 393 -25.33 8.09 -4.66
C GLU A 393 -24.52 6.85 -5.09
N LEU A 394 -25.01 5.67 -4.71
CA LEU A 394 -24.47 4.40 -5.21
C LEU A 394 -24.71 4.27 -6.72
N VAL A 395 -23.83 3.54 -7.41
CA VAL A 395 -24.06 3.19 -8.82
C VAL A 395 -25.26 2.25 -8.99
N ASP A 396 -25.83 2.26 -10.20
CA ASP A 396 -26.99 1.45 -10.55
C ASP A 396 -26.78 -0.05 -10.25
N GLY A 397 -27.83 -0.69 -9.75
CA GLY A 397 -27.81 -2.10 -9.33
C GLY A 397 -27.37 -2.32 -7.88
N LEU A 398 -26.76 -1.33 -7.23
CA LEU A 398 -26.43 -1.37 -5.80
C LEU A 398 -27.41 -0.52 -5.00
N ALA A 399 -27.94 -1.08 -3.93
CA ALA A 399 -28.84 -0.38 -3.02
C ALA A 399 -28.63 -0.88 -1.59
N ILE A 400 -28.68 0.06 -0.64
CA ILE A 400 -28.69 -0.22 0.79
C ILE A 400 -30.08 -0.77 1.14
N LYS A 401 -30.12 -1.97 1.72
CA LYS A 401 -31.36 -2.65 2.14
C LYS A 401 -31.50 -2.63 3.66
N GLU A 402 -32.69 -2.98 4.13
CA GLU A 402 -32.94 -3.23 5.55
C GLU A 402 -31.96 -4.28 6.07
N GLY A 403 -31.35 -4.01 7.23
CA GLY A 403 -30.32 -4.86 7.84
C GLY A 403 -28.88 -4.50 7.46
N ASP A 404 -28.66 -3.74 6.38
CA ASP A 404 -27.33 -3.21 6.07
C ASP A 404 -26.97 -2.00 6.95
N TYR A 405 -25.70 -1.64 7.01
CA TYR A 405 -25.22 -0.42 7.66
C TYR A 405 -24.62 0.57 6.67
N LYS A 406 -24.90 1.86 6.80
CA LYS A 406 -24.25 2.93 6.03
C LYS A 406 -23.23 3.66 6.90
N LEU A 407 -21.97 3.65 6.50
CA LEU A 407 -20.88 4.38 7.11
C LEU A 407 -20.41 5.50 6.18
N VAL A 408 -20.42 6.74 6.66
CA VAL A 408 -19.79 7.87 5.97
C VAL A 408 -18.35 8.01 6.46
N LYS A 409 -17.38 8.04 5.54
CA LYS A 409 -15.96 8.33 5.81
C LYS A 409 -15.51 9.58 5.06
N THR A 410 -14.49 10.25 5.61
CA THR A 410 -13.90 11.47 5.01
C THR A 410 -12.44 11.29 4.60
N ARG A 411 -11.85 10.12 4.90
CA ARG A 411 -10.47 9.75 4.55
C ARG A 411 -10.44 8.42 3.78
N PHE A 412 -9.24 7.97 3.39
CA PHE A 412 -9.08 6.73 2.63
C PHE A 412 -9.56 5.51 3.41
N SER A 413 -9.06 5.30 4.63
CA SER A 413 -9.50 4.20 5.48
C SER A 413 -10.96 4.35 5.88
N ALA A 414 -11.69 3.24 5.90
CA ALA A 414 -12.99 3.17 6.52
C ALA A 414 -12.92 3.26 8.07
N PHE A 415 -11.76 2.99 8.68
CA PHE A 415 -11.58 3.03 10.13
C PHE A 415 -11.13 4.40 10.65
N PHE A 416 -10.40 5.17 9.85
CA PHE A 416 -9.81 6.43 10.29
C PHE A 416 -10.88 7.46 10.64
N ALA A 417 -10.91 7.88 11.91
CA ALA A 417 -11.85 8.85 12.44
C ALA A 417 -13.33 8.52 12.18
N THR A 418 -13.68 7.23 12.15
CA THR A 418 -15.06 6.74 12.09
C THR A 418 -15.36 5.82 13.27
N HIS A 419 -16.63 5.48 13.48
CA HIS A 419 -17.04 4.49 14.48
C HIS A 419 -17.07 3.05 13.95
N LEU A 420 -16.45 2.76 12.80
CA LEU A 420 -16.51 1.43 12.18
C LEU A 420 -15.97 0.33 13.10
N HIS A 421 -14.83 0.53 13.76
CA HIS A 421 -14.28 -0.48 14.65
C HIS A 421 -15.24 -0.81 15.81
N SER A 422 -15.79 0.20 16.47
CA SER A 422 -16.77 0.02 17.55
C SER A 422 -18.06 -0.66 17.07
N LEU A 423 -18.54 -0.31 15.86
CA LEU A 423 -19.69 -0.96 15.22
C LEU A 423 -19.43 -2.46 15.02
N LEU A 424 -18.29 -2.81 14.41
CA LEU A 424 -17.93 -4.19 14.11
C LEU A 424 -17.75 -5.01 15.41
N GLN A 425 -17.04 -4.47 16.40
CA GLN A 425 -16.87 -5.12 17.70
C GLN A 425 -18.19 -5.36 18.43
N SER A 426 -19.11 -4.38 18.41
CA SER A 426 -20.42 -4.51 19.07
C SER A 426 -21.32 -5.56 18.40
N ASN A 427 -21.07 -5.87 17.13
CA ASN A 427 -21.75 -6.94 16.39
C ASN A 427 -20.97 -8.27 16.46
N GLY A 428 -19.92 -8.36 17.29
CA GLY A 428 -19.08 -9.55 17.40
C GLY A 428 -18.24 -9.84 16.15
N ILE A 429 -18.09 -8.88 15.24
CA ILE A 429 -17.34 -9.08 14.00
C ILE A 429 -15.84 -9.06 14.30
N ASN A 430 -15.15 -10.12 13.88
CA ASN A 430 -13.70 -10.27 13.97
C ASN A 430 -13.05 -10.57 12.60
N SER A 431 -13.86 -10.68 11.54
CA SER A 431 -13.42 -10.95 10.17
C SER A 431 -14.03 -9.93 9.20
N VAL A 432 -13.24 -9.42 8.25
CA VAL A 432 -13.72 -8.45 7.26
C VAL A 432 -13.40 -8.90 5.83
N VAL A 433 -14.35 -8.71 4.94
CA VAL A 433 -14.22 -8.88 3.49
C VAL A 433 -14.37 -7.50 2.86
N VAL A 434 -13.47 -7.09 1.97
CA VAL A 434 -13.43 -5.75 1.39
C VAL A 434 -13.58 -5.84 -0.13
N VAL A 435 -14.49 -5.03 -0.66
CA VAL A 435 -14.76 -4.85 -2.10
C VAL A 435 -14.95 -3.37 -2.42
N GLY A 436 -14.88 -3.02 -3.71
CA GLY A 436 -15.18 -1.68 -4.21
C GLY A 436 -13.93 -0.94 -4.71
N VAL A 437 -13.88 0.38 -4.57
CA VAL A 437 -12.80 1.18 -5.16
C VAL A 437 -12.14 2.18 -4.20
N GLN A 438 -10.89 2.58 -4.44
CA GLN A 438 -9.93 1.98 -5.37
C GLN A 438 -8.84 1.22 -4.62
N THR A 439 -8.31 0.18 -5.25
CA THR A 439 -7.32 -0.77 -4.71
C THR A 439 -6.16 -0.09 -3.98
N PRO A 440 -5.44 0.90 -4.56
CA PRO A 440 -4.28 1.48 -3.90
C PRO A 440 -4.61 2.44 -2.75
N ASN A 441 -5.87 2.87 -2.62
CA ASN A 441 -6.32 3.90 -1.69
C ASN A 441 -7.23 3.29 -0.63
N CYS A 442 -8.54 3.50 -0.79
CA CYS A 442 -9.53 3.20 0.23
C CYS A 442 -9.55 1.71 0.58
N ILE A 443 -9.35 0.82 -0.41
CA ILE A 443 -9.32 -0.62 -0.21
C ILE A 443 -8.08 -1.03 0.59
N ARG A 444 -6.88 -0.69 0.11
CA ARG A 444 -5.63 -1.03 0.80
C ARG A 444 -5.55 -0.41 2.19
N GLN A 445 -5.91 0.85 2.35
CA GLN A 445 -5.84 1.51 3.66
C GLN A 445 -6.80 0.84 4.66
N THR A 446 -8.02 0.52 4.23
CA THR A 446 -8.99 -0.19 5.08
C THR A 446 -8.49 -1.59 5.45
N ALA A 447 -7.88 -2.33 4.50
CA ALA A 447 -7.33 -3.66 4.76
C ALA A 447 -6.14 -3.62 5.74
N PHE A 448 -5.21 -2.67 5.57
CA PHE A 448 -4.06 -2.52 6.47
C PHE A 448 -4.48 -2.06 7.88
N ASP A 449 -5.48 -1.20 8.00
CA ASP A 449 -6.04 -0.81 9.31
C ASP A 449 -6.73 -2.01 9.97
N ALA A 450 -7.45 -2.84 9.21
CA ALA A 450 -8.03 -4.07 9.74
C ALA A 450 -6.97 -5.06 10.25
N VAL A 451 -5.86 -5.23 9.51
CA VAL A 451 -4.71 -6.02 10.01
C VAL A 451 -4.13 -5.40 11.28
N SER A 452 -4.02 -4.07 11.33
CA SER A 452 -3.43 -3.37 12.48
C SER A 452 -4.32 -3.40 13.73
N LEU A 453 -5.64 -3.50 13.53
CA LEU A 453 -6.66 -3.69 14.57
C LEU A 453 -6.87 -5.16 14.96
N ASP A 454 -6.00 -6.07 14.49
CA ASP A 454 -6.02 -7.50 14.80
C ASP A 454 -7.34 -8.21 14.45
N TYR A 455 -7.99 -7.81 13.34
CA TYR A 455 -9.04 -8.65 12.75
C TYR A 455 -8.44 -10.01 12.38
N GLN A 456 -9.09 -11.09 12.79
CA GLN A 456 -8.60 -12.46 12.66
C GLN A 456 -8.48 -12.89 11.20
N SER A 457 -9.38 -12.40 10.35
CA SER A 457 -9.35 -12.60 8.91
C SER A 457 -9.63 -11.29 8.19
N VAL A 458 -8.76 -10.95 7.24
CA VAL A 458 -8.93 -9.80 6.34
C VAL A 458 -8.86 -10.35 4.93
N THR A 459 -9.93 -10.13 4.17
CA THR A 459 -10.06 -10.61 2.78
C THR A 459 -10.34 -9.45 1.84
N VAL A 460 -9.69 -9.42 0.67
CA VAL A 460 -9.98 -8.49 -0.43
C VAL A 460 -10.34 -9.31 -1.67
N ILE A 461 -11.55 -9.17 -2.19
CA ILE A 461 -11.95 -9.93 -3.39
C ILE A 461 -11.37 -9.24 -4.63
N VAL A 462 -10.40 -9.89 -5.29
CA VAL A 462 -9.51 -9.24 -6.27
C VAL A 462 -10.22 -8.77 -7.54
N ASP A 463 -11.22 -9.52 -8.01
CA ASP A 463 -12.05 -9.20 -9.17
C ASP A 463 -13.33 -8.42 -8.80
N ALA A 464 -13.44 -7.99 -7.53
CA ALA A 464 -14.44 -7.04 -7.03
C ALA A 464 -13.78 -5.77 -6.45
N THR A 465 -12.54 -5.48 -6.86
CA THR A 465 -11.84 -4.21 -6.61
C THR A 465 -11.08 -3.77 -7.85
N ALA A 466 -10.91 -2.46 -8.05
CA ALA A 466 -10.27 -1.91 -9.25
C ALA A 466 -9.22 -0.85 -8.91
N ALA A 467 -8.30 -0.61 -9.82
CA ALA A 467 -7.35 0.51 -9.80
C ALA A 467 -7.26 1.12 -11.20
N ALA A 468 -6.60 2.27 -11.33
CA ALA A 468 -6.50 2.98 -12.59
C ALA A 468 -5.80 2.15 -13.69
N THR A 469 -4.91 1.24 -13.31
CA THR A 469 -4.28 0.29 -14.25
C THR A 469 -4.16 -1.10 -13.62
N PRO A 470 -4.10 -2.17 -14.44
CA PRO A 470 -3.86 -3.54 -13.97
C PRO A 470 -2.59 -3.69 -13.15
N ASP A 471 -1.50 -3.00 -13.53
CA ASP A 471 -0.22 -3.08 -12.81
C ASP A 471 -0.30 -2.46 -11.42
N ILE A 472 -0.97 -1.29 -11.29
CA ILE A 472 -1.24 -0.69 -9.98
C ILE A 472 -2.07 -1.66 -9.15
N HIS A 473 -3.13 -2.24 -9.74
CA HIS A 473 -3.98 -3.19 -9.03
C HIS A 473 -3.17 -4.38 -8.50
N LEU A 474 -2.42 -5.07 -9.36
CA LEU A 474 -1.64 -6.26 -9.03
C LEU A 474 -0.57 -5.97 -7.96
N ALA A 475 0.17 -4.86 -8.08
CA ALA A 475 1.18 -4.48 -7.10
C ALA A 475 0.57 -4.33 -5.69
N ASN A 476 -0.60 -3.72 -5.57
CA ASN A 476 -1.27 -3.59 -4.27
C ASN A 476 -1.84 -4.91 -3.75
N ILE A 477 -2.37 -5.77 -4.62
CA ILE A 477 -2.81 -7.11 -4.22
C ILE A 477 -1.63 -7.91 -3.65
N LEU A 478 -0.47 -7.88 -4.30
CA LEU A 478 0.73 -8.57 -3.83
C LEU A 478 1.19 -8.05 -2.47
N ASP A 479 1.23 -6.74 -2.28
CA ASP A 479 1.59 -6.15 -0.99
C ASP A 479 0.61 -6.53 0.14
N MET A 480 -0.70 -6.56 -0.14
CA MET A 480 -1.70 -6.99 0.83
C MET A 480 -1.53 -8.48 1.20
N LYS A 481 -1.27 -9.35 0.21
CA LYS A 481 -0.96 -10.77 0.47
C LYS A 481 0.23 -10.92 1.42
N ASN A 482 1.29 -10.13 1.22
CA ASN A 482 2.51 -10.19 2.03
C ASN A 482 2.30 -9.81 3.51
N VAL A 483 1.19 -9.16 3.85
CA VAL A 483 0.83 -8.81 5.23
C VAL A 483 -0.34 -9.64 5.78
N GLY A 484 -0.60 -10.81 5.17
CA GLY A 484 -1.58 -11.78 5.66
C GLY A 484 -3.02 -11.54 5.20
N VAL A 485 -3.27 -10.61 4.26
CA VAL A 485 -4.60 -10.42 3.68
C VAL A 485 -4.87 -11.52 2.64
N ALA A 486 -5.98 -12.23 2.77
CA ALA A 486 -6.43 -13.18 1.77
C ALA A 486 -6.97 -12.42 0.55
N THR A 487 -6.63 -12.85 -0.67
CA THR A 487 -7.09 -12.15 -1.88
C THR A 487 -7.67 -13.12 -2.94
N PRO A 488 -8.79 -13.79 -2.63
CA PRO A 488 -9.45 -14.69 -3.57
C PRO A 488 -10.15 -13.91 -4.69
N THR A 489 -10.43 -14.58 -5.80
CA THR A 489 -11.49 -14.17 -6.74
C THR A 489 -12.86 -14.35 -6.10
N LEU A 490 -13.88 -13.70 -6.64
CA LEU A 490 -15.27 -13.82 -6.20
C LEU A 490 -15.72 -15.27 -6.29
N LYS A 491 -15.32 -15.97 -7.35
CA LYS A 491 -15.62 -17.38 -7.52
C LYS A 491 -15.05 -18.22 -6.38
N GLU A 492 -13.78 -18.04 -6.04
CA GLU A 492 -13.12 -18.76 -4.94
C GLU A 492 -13.72 -18.40 -3.58
N TRP A 493 -14.05 -17.13 -3.36
CA TRP A 493 -14.72 -16.68 -2.14
C TRP A 493 -16.11 -17.31 -1.99
N CYS A 494 -16.93 -17.30 -3.04
CA CYS A 494 -18.22 -17.97 -3.05
C CYS A 494 -18.10 -19.48 -2.84
N GLN A 495 -17.11 -20.15 -3.45
CA GLN A 495 -16.92 -21.60 -3.30
C GLN A 495 -16.47 -22.01 -1.90
N SER A 496 -15.68 -21.16 -1.23
CA SER A 496 -15.26 -21.40 0.17
C SER A 496 -16.37 -21.09 1.19
N ASN A 497 -17.42 -20.38 0.78
CA ASN A 497 -18.51 -19.94 1.64
C ASN A 497 -19.88 -20.52 1.27
N ALA A 498 -20.01 -21.25 0.15
CA ALA A 498 -21.16 -22.09 -0.16
C ALA A 498 -21.17 -23.30 0.77
#